data_AF-A0ABD1Y7K9-F1
#
_entry.id   AF-A0ABD1Y7K9-F1
#
_cell.length_a   1.000
_cell.length_b   1.000
_cell.length_c   1.000
_cell.angle_alpha   90.00
_cell.angle_beta   90.00
_cell.angle_gamma   90.00
#
_symmetry.space_group_name_H-M   'P 1'
#
loop_
_entity.id
_entity.type
_entity.pdbx_description
1 polymer ?
#
loop_
_entity_poly.entity_id
_entity_poly.type
_entity_poly.pdbx_seq_one_letter_code
_entity_poly.pdbx_strand_id
1 'polypeptide(L)'
;MTRYDLHEKRVANEPSPWRLCPVSQVEELKSIIRLVPLWETGLMTGLSMAQASTYMIQQARTMNRSIGGFDIPPASIRKIGIGYGLHLVAMAISIPVEHERRVTAGKHGFIDKPHEVLPFSAFTLVPQEMIDGIAGFFALTGHMKFYYHMVPEHVTSTASALGQTSLALGTLLASALLNALQSVTESPGHPGWLDDNLNKAHRDYFYSVILFLQLINFTVYVCFVSKWYRKQLIGN
;
A
#
# COMPACT_ATOMS: atom_id res chain seq x y z
N MET A 1 3.59 62.29 -21.23
CA MET A 1 3.37 60.85 -21.05
C MET A 1 3.33 60.58 -19.56
N THR A 2 2.15 60.23 -19.06
CA THR A 2 1.84 60.11 -17.64
C THR A 2 2.31 58.76 -17.08
N ARG A 3 2.55 58.68 -15.77
CA ARG A 3 3.00 57.45 -15.08
C ARG A 3 2.03 56.27 -15.27
N TYR A 4 0.76 56.56 -15.56
CA TYR A 4 -0.27 55.61 -15.96
C TYR A 4 0.01 54.96 -17.33
N ASP A 5 0.36 55.75 -18.34
CA ASP A 5 0.66 55.27 -19.70
C ASP A 5 1.88 54.32 -19.73
N LEU A 6 2.83 54.54 -18.82
CA LEU A 6 3.99 53.66 -18.64
C LEU A 6 3.61 52.32 -18.00
N HIS A 7 2.60 52.31 -17.12
CA HIS A 7 2.14 51.09 -16.45
C HIS A 7 1.29 50.22 -17.39
N GLU A 8 0.45 50.84 -18.23
CA GLU A 8 -0.35 50.16 -19.25
C GLU A 8 0.52 49.54 -20.35
N LYS A 9 1.54 50.27 -20.82
CA LYS A 9 2.54 49.71 -21.75
C LYS A 9 3.38 48.60 -21.13
N ARG A 10 3.60 48.60 -19.81
CA ARG A 10 4.32 47.53 -19.10
C ARG A 10 3.47 46.27 -18.99
N VAL A 11 2.19 46.40 -18.65
CA VAL A 11 1.24 45.28 -18.59
C VAL A 11 0.94 44.71 -19.98
N ALA A 12 0.87 45.55 -21.02
CA ALA A 12 0.64 45.11 -22.39
C ALA A 12 1.84 44.35 -23.02
N ASN A 13 3.04 44.50 -22.44
CA ASN A 13 4.29 43.93 -22.96
C ASN A 13 4.87 42.83 -22.05
N GLU A 14 4.19 42.50 -20.95
CA GLU A 14 4.47 41.30 -20.17
C GLU A 14 3.80 40.09 -20.85
N PRO A 15 4.56 39.08 -21.30
CA PRO A 15 3.98 37.90 -21.92
C PRO A 15 3.00 37.24 -20.95
N SER A 16 1.75 37.01 -21.38
CA SER A 16 0.73 36.48 -20.49
C SER A 16 1.15 35.08 -19.98
N PRO A 17 0.96 34.78 -18.68
CA PRO A 17 1.38 33.50 -18.07
C PRO A 17 0.80 32.26 -18.76
N TRP A 18 -0.26 32.43 -19.54
CA TRP A 18 -1.01 31.39 -20.24
C TRP A 18 -0.53 31.10 -21.67
N ARG A 19 0.45 31.87 -22.21
CA ARG A 19 0.84 31.75 -23.63
C ARG A 19 2.16 31.02 -23.87
N LEU A 20 2.94 30.69 -22.83
CA LEU A 20 4.22 30.01 -22.98
C LEU A 20 4.38 28.92 -21.90
N CYS A 21 3.88 27.71 -22.17
CA CYS A 21 4.29 26.52 -21.42
C CYS A 21 5.70 26.10 -21.88
N PRO A 22 6.66 25.90 -20.97
CA PRO A 22 7.92 25.26 -21.29
C PRO A 22 7.69 23.90 -21.95
N VAL A 23 8.55 23.53 -22.89
CA VAL A 23 8.48 22.22 -23.57
C VAL A 23 8.52 21.07 -22.57
N SER A 24 9.21 21.22 -21.44
CA SER A 24 9.20 20.24 -20.34
C SER A 24 7.80 19.99 -19.77
N GLN A 25 7.02 21.03 -19.50
CA GLN A 25 5.64 20.90 -18.99
C GLN A 25 4.73 20.22 -20.02
N VAL A 26 4.96 20.46 -21.31
CA VAL A 26 4.23 19.79 -22.39
C VAL A 26 4.61 18.32 -22.48
N GLU A 27 5.87 17.96 -22.30
CA GLU A 27 6.32 16.55 -22.27
C GLU A 27 5.86 15.82 -21.00
N GLU A 28 5.81 16.49 -19.85
CA GLU A 28 5.21 15.98 -18.61
C GLU A 28 3.71 15.69 -18.80
N LEU A 29 2.96 16.65 -19.36
CA LEU A 29 1.53 16.46 -19.65
C LEU A 29 1.30 15.35 -20.67
N LYS A 30 2.09 15.28 -21.75
CA LYS A 30 2.02 14.18 -22.71
C LYS A 30 2.29 12.83 -22.05
N SER A 31 3.21 12.77 -21.10
CA SER A 31 3.49 11.55 -20.34
C SER A 31 2.28 11.14 -19.50
N ILE A 32 1.59 12.08 -18.85
CA ILE A 32 0.33 11.82 -18.13
C ILE A 32 -0.77 11.36 -19.08
N ILE A 33 -0.94 12.01 -20.23
CA ILE A 33 -1.95 11.62 -21.24
C ILE A 33 -1.69 10.21 -21.77
N ARG A 34 -0.42 9.82 -21.96
CA ARG A 34 -0.05 8.45 -22.37
C ARG A 34 -0.43 7.39 -21.34
N LEU A 35 -0.63 7.76 -20.07
CA LEU A 35 -1.09 6.84 -19.02
C LEU A 35 -2.61 6.64 -19.03
N VAL A 36 -3.39 7.50 -19.71
CA VAL A 36 -4.86 7.41 -19.73
C VAL A 36 -5.36 6.04 -20.21
N PRO A 37 -4.90 5.46 -21.32
CA PRO A 37 -5.37 4.14 -21.76
C PRO A 37 -5.08 3.02 -20.76
N LEU A 38 -3.96 3.10 -20.02
CA LEU A 38 -3.62 2.13 -18.97
C LEU A 38 -4.48 2.34 -17.72
N TRP A 39 -4.82 3.59 -17.40
CA TRP A 39 -5.74 3.90 -16.30
C TRP A 39 -7.17 3.47 -16.62
N GLU A 40 -7.62 3.60 -17.87
CA GLU A 40 -8.92 3.14 -18.36
C GLU A 40 -9.11 1.63 -18.19
N THR A 41 -8.09 0.81 -18.47
CA THR A 41 -8.20 -0.64 -18.20
C THR A 41 -8.34 -0.93 -16.70
N GLY A 42 -7.74 -0.09 -15.85
CA GLY A 42 -7.91 -0.11 -14.41
C GLY A 42 -9.36 0.15 -13.96
N LEU A 43 -10.13 0.97 -14.67
CA LEU A 43 -11.55 1.19 -14.36
C LEU A 43 -12.37 -0.09 -14.51
N MET A 44 -12.12 -0.87 -15.55
CA MET A 44 -12.82 -2.14 -15.79
C MET A 44 -12.46 -3.19 -14.73
N THR A 45 -11.18 -3.25 -14.34
CA THR A 45 -10.74 -4.09 -13.21
C THR A 45 -11.38 -3.63 -11.89
N GLY A 46 -11.46 -2.32 -11.64
CA GLY A 46 -12.09 -1.74 -10.45
C GLY A 46 -13.58 -2.07 -10.36
N LEU A 47 -14.31 -1.97 -11.48
CA LEU A 47 -15.72 -2.37 -11.57
C LEU A 47 -15.88 -3.86 -11.23
N SER A 48 -15.06 -4.72 -11.84
CA SER A 48 -15.09 -6.16 -11.61
C SER A 48 -14.83 -6.50 -10.13
N MET A 49 -13.84 -5.85 -9.52
CA MET A 49 -13.46 -6.09 -8.13
C MET A 49 -14.53 -5.61 -7.13
N ALA A 50 -15.14 -4.44 -7.37
CA ALA A 50 -16.20 -3.89 -6.53
C ALA A 50 -17.48 -4.76 -6.55
N GLN A 51 -17.82 -5.30 -7.72
CA GLN A 51 -18.96 -6.20 -7.88
C GLN A 51 -18.66 -7.58 -7.25
N ALA A 52 -17.47 -8.13 -7.46
CA ALA A 52 -17.07 -9.41 -6.89
C ALA A 52 -17.11 -9.40 -5.34
N SER A 53 -16.61 -8.34 -4.69
CA SER A 53 -16.65 -8.22 -3.24
C SER A 53 -18.06 -8.16 -2.67
N THR A 54 -18.99 -7.53 -3.39
CA THR A 54 -20.39 -7.36 -2.94
C THR A 54 -21.20 -8.64 -3.18
N TYR A 55 -21.17 -9.17 -4.41
CA TYR A 55 -21.95 -10.35 -4.77
C TYR A 55 -21.51 -11.59 -4.01
N MET A 56 -20.20 -11.78 -3.77
CA MET A 56 -19.72 -12.93 -3.00
C MET A 56 -20.22 -12.90 -1.55
N ILE A 57 -20.38 -11.71 -0.95
CA ILE A 57 -20.96 -11.58 0.39
C ILE A 57 -22.45 -11.88 0.36
N GLN A 58 -23.18 -11.36 -0.63
CA GLN A 58 -24.62 -11.61 -0.77
C GLN A 58 -24.93 -13.09 -1.03
N GLN A 59 -24.21 -13.74 -1.94
CA GLN A 59 -24.32 -15.18 -2.20
C GLN A 59 -23.99 -15.99 -0.95
N ALA A 60 -22.92 -15.65 -0.22
CA ALA A 60 -22.56 -16.36 1.00
C ALA A 60 -23.62 -16.26 2.13
N ARG A 61 -24.51 -15.26 2.11
CA ARG A 61 -25.63 -15.14 3.07
C ARG A 61 -26.77 -16.11 2.76
N THR A 62 -26.95 -16.52 1.51
CA THR A 62 -28.04 -17.42 1.08
C THR A 62 -27.62 -18.88 1.00
N MET A 63 -26.33 -19.18 1.18
CA MET A 63 -25.79 -20.54 1.16
C MET A 63 -25.76 -21.19 2.54
N ASN A 64 -25.97 -22.50 2.61
CA ASN A 64 -25.79 -23.26 3.85
C ASN A 64 -24.35 -23.09 4.35
N ARG A 65 -24.21 -22.59 5.58
CA ARG A 65 -22.91 -22.31 6.21
C ARG A 65 -22.38 -23.50 7.02
N SER A 66 -23.14 -24.59 7.15
CA SER A 66 -22.72 -25.77 7.89
C SER A 66 -21.90 -26.74 7.01
N ILE A 67 -20.71 -27.12 7.47
CA ILE A 67 -19.92 -28.23 6.92
C ILE A 67 -19.79 -29.28 8.01
N GLY A 68 -20.46 -30.42 7.88
CA GLY A 68 -20.34 -31.54 8.81
C GLY A 68 -20.69 -31.21 10.27
N GLY A 69 -21.70 -30.36 10.51
CA GLY A 69 -22.10 -29.90 11.85
C GLY A 69 -21.31 -28.69 12.37
N PHE A 70 -20.35 -28.17 11.60
CA PHE A 70 -19.64 -26.92 11.90
C PHE A 70 -20.26 -25.77 11.09
N ASP A 71 -21.00 -24.88 11.75
CA ASP A 71 -21.42 -23.61 11.15
C ASP A 71 -20.21 -22.70 10.95
N ILE A 72 -19.93 -22.32 9.71
CA ILE A 72 -18.91 -21.31 9.37
C ILE A 72 -19.31 -20.01 10.08
N PRO A 73 -18.55 -19.56 11.11
CA PRO A 73 -18.89 -18.36 11.87
C PRO A 73 -18.90 -17.11 10.97
N PRO A 74 -19.30 -15.92 11.46
CA PRO A 74 -19.00 -14.67 10.77
C PRO A 74 -17.48 -14.55 10.59
N ALA A 75 -16.98 -15.03 9.45
CA ALA A 75 -15.59 -15.43 9.25
C ALA A 75 -14.63 -14.24 9.10
N SER A 76 -15.07 -13.02 9.39
CA SER A 76 -14.31 -11.78 9.21
C SER A 76 -13.10 -11.72 10.14
N ILE A 77 -13.30 -11.93 11.45
CA ILE A 77 -12.20 -11.88 12.44
C ILE A 77 -11.13 -12.93 12.11
N ARG A 78 -11.54 -14.19 11.87
CA ARG A 78 -10.56 -15.23 11.52
C ARG A 78 -9.79 -14.92 10.23
N LYS A 79 -10.45 -14.36 9.22
CA LYS A 79 -9.81 -13.95 7.95
C LYS A 79 -8.83 -12.79 8.14
N ILE A 80 -9.17 -11.77 8.94
CA ILE A 80 -8.25 -10.67 9.26
C ILE A 80 -6.98 -11.22 9.94
N GLY A 81 -7.15 -12.10 10.93
CA GLY A 81 -6.02 -12.73 11.62
C GLY A 81 -5.12 -13.56 10.69
N ILE A 82 -5.71 -14.34 9.77
CA ILE A 82 -4.94 -15.09 8.75
C ILE A 82 -4.16 -14.12 7.85
N GLY A 83 -4.80 -13.04 7.38
CA GLY A 83 -4.14 -12.04 6.55
C GLY A 83 -2.95 -11.40 7.25
N TYR A 84 -3.10 -10.92 8.48
CA TYR A 84 -2.00 -10.34 9.26
C TYR A 84 -0.88 -11.35 9.53
N GLY A 85 -1.23 -12.59 9.88
CA GLY A 85 -0.24 -13.66 10.08
C GLY A 85 0.56 -13.97 8.82
N LEU A 86 -0.08 -13.99 7.65
CA LEU A 86 0.61 -14.22 6.37
C LEU A 86 1.49 -13.02 5.97
N HIS A 87 1.08 -11.78 6.23
CA HIS A 87 1.95 -10.60 6.03
C HIS A 87 3.22 -10.68 6.88
N LEU A 88 3.13 -11.14 8.12
CA LEU A 88 4.31 -11.37 8.97
C LEU A 88 5.28 -12.38 8.34
N VAL A 89 4.75 -13.47 7.79
CA VAL A 89 5.55 -14.48 7.09
C VAL A 89 6.18 -13.90 5.82
N ALA A 90 5.43 -13.14 5.01
CA ALA A 90 5.96 -12.48 3.82
C ALA A 90 7.13 -11.55 4.17
N MET A 91 6.97 -10.68 5.17
CA MET A 91 8.03 -9.77 5.62
C MET A 91 9.23 -10.51 6.21
N ALA A 92 9.02 -11.57 6.98
CA ALA A 92 10.10 -12.39 7.53
C ALA A 92 10.93 -13.08 6.43
N ILE A 93 10.34 -13.40 5.27
CA ILE A 93 11.05 -13.91 4.09
C ILE A 93 11.76 -12.78 3.33
N SER A 94 11.13 -11.60 3.20
CA SER A 94 11.71 -10.45 2.48
C SER A 94 13.02 -9.94 3.09
N ILE A 95 13.16 -9.97 4.41
CA ILE A 95 14.37 -9.50 5.12
C ILE A 95 15.64 -10.25 4.66
N PRO A 96 15.75 -11.59 4.79
CA PRO A 96 16.94 -12.32 4.35
C PRO A 96 17.14 -12.25 2.84
N VAL A 97 16.07 -12.23 2.04
CA VAL A 97 16.19 -12.08 0.58
C VAL A 97 16.86 -10.76 0.21
N GLU A 98 16.44 -9.65 0.82
CA GLU A 98 17.04 -8.33 0.59
C GLU A 98 18.48 -8.27 1.13
N HIS A 99 18.72 -8.89 2.28
CA HIS A 99 20.06 -8.99 2.84
C HIS A 99 21.03 -9.70 1.88
N GLU A 100 20.66 -10.88 1.37
CA GLU A 100 21.47 -11.65 0.42
C GLU A 100 21.66 -10.92 -0.92
N ARG A 101 20.64 -10.22 -1.41
CA ARG A 101 20.73 -9.38 -2.62
C ARG A 101 21.81 -8.30 -2.43
N ARG A 102 21.78 -7.58 -1.31
CA ARG A 102 22.75 -6.54 -0.97
C ARG A 102 24.17 -7.10 -0.78
N VAL A 103 24.32 -8.23 -0.06
CA VAL A 103 25.61 -8.91 0.10
C VAL A 103 26.18 -9.35 -1.24
N THR A 104 25.34 -9.83 -2.15
CA THR A 104 25.73 -10.19 -3.52
C THR A 104 26.24 -8.98 -4.30
N ALA A 105 25.62 -7.81 -4.14
CA ALA A 105 26.14 -6.55 -4.71
C ALA A 105 27.52 -6.18 -4.16
N GLY A 106 27.75 -6.40 -2.86
CA GLY A 106 29.05 -6.26 -2.21
C GLY A 106 30.14 -7.14 -2.82
N LYS A 107 29.85 -8.44 -2.93
CA LYS A 107 30.80 -9.46 -3.45
C LYS A 107 31.23 -9.19 -4.89
N HIS A 108 30.36 -8.59 -5.70
CA HIS A 108 30.65 -8.27 -7.11
C HIS A 108 31.17 -6.84 -7.33
N GLY A 109 31.35 -6.05 -6.26
CA GLY A 109 31.82 -4.67 -6.37
C GLY A 109 30.79 -3.72 -7.02
N PHE A 110 29.50 -4.01 -6.87
CA PHE A 110 28.40 -3.23 -7.45
C PHE A 110 27.75 -2.27 -6.45
N ILE A 111 28.31 -2.11 -5.25
CA ILE A 111 27.79 -1.21 -4.19
C ILE A 111 27.61 0.21 -4.70
N ASP A 112 28.58 0.76 -5.43
CA ASP A 112 28.51 2.12 -5.98
C ASP A 112 27.94 2.18 -7.41
N LYS A 113 27.36 1.07 -7.91
CA LYS A 113 26.85 0.94 -9.28
C LYS A 113 25.34 0.63 -9.27
N PRO A 114 24.46 1.65 -9.24
CA PRO A 114 23.02 1.48 -8.98
C PRO A 114 22.25 0.75 -10.08
N HIS A 115 22.78 0.70 -11.30
CA HIS A 115 22.09 0.12 -12.47
C HIS A 115 22.68 -1.20 -12.94
N GLU A 116 23.67 -1.73 -12.23
CA GLU A 116 24.25 -3.02 -12.58
C GLU A 116 23.29 -4.17 -12.23
N VAL A 117 23.13 -5.10 -13.17
CA VAL A 117 22.29 -6.27 -12.97
C VAL A 117 23.03 -7.25 -12.07
N LEU A 118 22.45 -7.51 -10.90
CA LEU A 118 23.00 -8.47 -9.97
C LEU A 118 22.80 -9.91 -10.51
N PRO A 119 23.78 -10.81 -10.31
CA PRO A 119 23.60 -12.24 -10.55
C PRO A 119 22.74 -12.87 -9.43
N PHE A 120 21.57 -12.29 -9.18
CA PHE A 120 20.59 -12.69 -8.19
C PHE A 120 19.23 -12.74 -8.87
N SER A 121 18.59 -13.91 -8.88
CA SER A 121 17.37 -14.10 -9.65
C SER A 121 16.22 -13.27 -9.08
N ALA A 122 15.53 -12.52 -9.96
CA ALA A 122 14.32 -11.79 -9.61
C ALA A 122 13.17 -12.74 -9.17
N PHE A 123 13.20 -14.01 -9.60
CA PHE A 123 12.22 -15.01 -9.17
C PHE A 123 12.28 -15.31 -7.67
N THR A 124 13.39 -14.96 -7.00
CA THR A 124 13.50 -15.04 -5.54
C THR A 124 12.52 -14.10 -4.83
N LEU A 125 11.95 -13.11 -5.53
CA LEU A 125 10.91 -12.23 -5.01
C LEU A 125 9.50 -12.84 -5.06
N VAL A 126 9.27 -13.79 -5.97
CA VAL A 126 7.93 -14.34 -6.23
C VAL A 126 7.27 -14.97 -4.99
N PRO A 127 7.97 -15.77 -4.16
CA PRO A 127 7.33 -16.42 -3.02
C PRO A 127 6.73 -15.43 -2.01
N GLN A 128 7.47 -14.41 -1.59
CA GLN A 128 7.00 -13.42 -0.63
C GLN A 128 5.90 -12.54 -1.22
N GLU A 129 6.01 -12.12 -2.50
CA GLU A 129 4.98 -11.30 -3.15
C GLU A 129 3.67 -12.07 -3.31
N MET A 130 3.76 -13.38 -3.59
CA MET A 130 2.58 -14.25 -3.64
C MET A 130 1.92 -14.39 -2.28
N ILE A 131 2.71 -14.61 -1.22
CA ILE A 131 2.19 -14.70 0.16
C ILE A 131 1.54 -13.36 0.56
N ASP A 132 2.18 -12.23 0.22
CA ASP A 132 1.67 -10.89 0.50
C ASP A 132 0.35 -10.61 -0.22
N GLY A 133 0.23 -11.00 -1.50
CA GLY A 133 -1.03 -10.91 -2.25
C GLY A 133 -2.16 -11.74 -1.63
N ILE A 134 -1.86 -12.98 -1.20
CA ILE A 134 -2.85 -13.84 -0.50
C ILE A 134 -3.22 -13.22 0.86
N ALA A 135 -2.24 -12.71 1.60
CA ALA A 135 -2.43 -12.02 2.87
C ALA A 135 -3.39 -10.83 2.72
N GLY A 136 -3.13 -9.98 1.72
CA GLY A 136 -3.96 -8.84 1.37
C GLY A 136 -5.40 -9.23 1.04
N PHE A 137 -5.62 -10.33 0.31
CA PHE A 137 -6.96 -10.83 0.02
C PHE A 137 -7.73 -11.25 1.28
N PHE A 138 -7.10 -12.02 2.18
CA PHE A 138 -7.72 -12.42 3.43
C PHE A 138 -8.02 -11.22 4.34
N ALA A 139 -7.06 -10.29 4.46
CA ALA A 139 -7.23 -9.07 5.24
C ALA A 139 -8.37 -8.21 4.67
N LEU A 140 -8.37 -7.92 3.36
CA LEU A 140 -9.39 -7.09 2.71
C LEU A 140 -10.79 -7.69 2.86
N THR A 141 -10.96 -8.96 2.51
CA THR A 141 -12.28 -9.62 2.61
C THR A 141 -12.75 -9.76 4.06
N GLY A 142 -11.80 -9.91 4.99
CA GLY A 142 -12.07 -9.90 6.42
C GLY A 142 -12.58 -8.53 6.91
N HIS A 143 -11.86 -7.46 6.60
CA HIS A 143 -12.25 -6.08 6.95
C HIS A 143 -13.58 -5.68 6.31
N MET A 144 -13.78 -5.94 5.02
CA MET A 144 -15.04 -5.61 4.34
C MET A 144 -16.24 -6.27 5.01
N LYS A 145 -16.18 -7.59 5.25
CA LYS A 145 -17.27 -8.31 5.94
C LYS A 145 -17.51 -7.77 7.35
N PHE A 146 -16.45 -7.36 8.03
CA PHE A 146 -16.56 -6.76 9.35
C PHE A 146 -17.24 -5.39 9.29
N TYR A 147 -16.82 -4.48 8.41
CA TYR A 147 -17.45 -3.17 8.25
C TYR A 147 -18.92 -3.29 7.85
N TYR A 148 -19.25 -4.19 6.92
CA TYR A 148 -20.65 -4.46 6.54
C TYR A 148 -21.51 -5.04 7.66
N HIS A 149 -20.91 -5.65 8.68
CA HIS A 149 -21.66 -6.14 9.85
C HIS A 149 -21.89 -5.05 10.89
N MET A 150 -21.01 -4.04 10.93
CA MET A 150 -21.06 -2.95 11.92
C MET A 150 -21.98 -1.81 11.49
N VAL A 151 -22.31 -1.70 10.20
CA VAL A 151 -23.16 -0.64 9.66
C VAL A 151 -24.56 -1.17 9.31
N PRO A 152 -25.64 -0.40 9.53
CA PRO A 152 -26.99 -0.76 9.06
C PRO A 152 -27.06 -1.00 7.54
N GLU A 153 -27.99 -1.84 7.09
CA GLU A 153 -28.09 -2.24 5.66
C GLU A 153 -28.22 -1.06 4.68
N HIS A 154 -28.86 0.03 5.10
CA HIS A 154 -29.08 1.22 4.26
C HIS A 154 -27.85 2.13 4.10
N VAL A 155 -26.76 1.90 4.84
CA VAL A 155 -25.49 2.66 4.74
C VAL A 155 -24.31 1.78 4.34
N THR A 156 -24.59 0.77 3.51
CA THR A 156 -23.58 -0.17 2.97
C THR A 156 -22.43 0.55 2.25
N SER A 157 -22.68 1.69 1.57
CA SER A 157 -21.63 2.50 0.94
C SER A 157 -20.63 3.09 1.94
N THR A 158 -21.07 3.38 3.18
CA THR A 158 -20.21 3.89 4.26
C THR A 158 -19.17 2.85 4.68
N ALA A 159 -19.52 1.55 4.68
CA ALA A 159 -18.56 0.48 4.96
C ALA A 159 -17.46 0.40 3.89
N SER A 160 -17.81 0.53 2.60
CA SER A 160 -16.83 0.61 1.51
C SER A 160 -15.94 1.84 1.64
N ALA A 161 -16.52 3.00 1.97
CA ALA A 161 -15.78 4.25 2.17
C ALA A 161 -14.79 4.14 3.33
N LEU A 162 -15.19 3.56 4.47
CA LEU A 162 -14.30 3.29 5.61
C LEU A 162 -13.14 2.37 5.23
N GLY A 163 -13.39 1.37 4.37
CA GLY A 163 -12.33 0.53 3.82
C GLY A 163 -11.30 1.33 2.99
N GLN A 164 -11.77 2.21 2.12
CA GLN A 164 -10.89 3.03 1.27
C GLN A 164 -10.13 4.11 2.05
N THR A 165 -10.77 4.73 3.05
CA THR A 165 -10.07 5.70 3.91
C THR A 165 -9.00 5.01 4.76
N SER A 166 -9.26 3.79 5.24
CA SER A 166 -8.25 2.99 5.93
C SER A 166 -7.02 2.74 5.05
N LEU A 167 -7.23 2.41 3.77
CA LEU A 167 -6.13 2.23 2.81
C LEU A 167 -5.36 3.53 2.57
N ALA A 168 -6.07 4.65 2.35
CA ALA A 168 -5.45 5.95 2.16
C ALA A 168 -4.62 6.40 3.37
N LEU A 169 -5.13 6.22 4.58
CA LEU A 169 -4.38 6.47 5.82
C LEU A 169 -3.15 5.57 5.93
N GLY A 170 -3.27 4.30 5.55
CA GLY A 170 -2.13 3.38 5.46
C GLY A 170 -1.01 3.89 4.55
N THR A 171 -1.36 4.38 3.36
CA THR A 171 -0.39 4.95 2.42
C THR A 171 0.28 6.21 2.98
N LEU A 172 -0.48 7.09 3.63
CA LEU A 172 0.07 8.29 4.28
C LEU A 172 1.02 7.92 5.43
N LEU A 173 0.66 6.93 6.25
CA LEU A 173 1.51 6.43 7.32
C LEU A 173 2.79 5.80 6.78
N ALA A 174 2.73 5.08 5.67
CA ALA A 174 3.91 4.52 5.01
C ALA A 174 4.88 5.62 4.57
N SER A 175 4.37 6.68 3.92
CA SER A 175 5.19 7.84 3.52
C SER A 175 5.77 8.58 4.72
N ALA A 176 4.98 8.77 5.78
CA ALA A 176 5.45 9.40 7.01
C ALA A 176 6.55 8.57 7.70
N LEU A 177 6.40 7.25 7.73
CA LEU A 177 7.39 6.33 8.29
C LEU A 177 8.70 6.37 7.50
N LEU A 178 8.64 6.36 6.16
CA LEU A 178 9.83 6.48 5.31
C LEU A 178 10.60 7.77 5.60
N ASN A 179 9.89 8.90 5.65
CA ASN A 179 10.49 10.20 5.96
C ASN A 179 11.08 10.25 7.37
N ALA A 180 10.40 9.68 8.36
CA ALA A 180 10.89 9.62 9.73
C ALA A 180 12.13 8.72 9.86
N LEU A 181 12.15 7.57 9.17
CA LEU A 181 13.32 6.69 9.18
C LEU A 181 14.50 7.32 8.46
N GLN A 182 14.26 8.00 7.33
CA GLN A 182 15.33 8.72 6.64
C GLN A 182 15.92 9.80 7.56
N SER A 183 15.09 10.62 8.20
CA SER A 183 15.57 11.71 9.07
C SER A 183 16.31 11.22 10.32
N VAL A 184 15.97 10.05 10.85
CA VAL A 184 16.63 9.46 12.04
C VAL A 184 17.91 8.72 11.67
N THR A 185 17.98 8.11 10.49
CA THR A 185 19.11 7.25 10.10
C THR A 185 20.19 7.97 9.30
N GLU A 186 19.86 9.11 8.72
CA GLU A 186 20.82 9.99 8.05
C GLU A 186 21.73 10.69 9.07
N SER A 187 23.01 10.83 8.74
CA SER A 187 24.00 11.53 9.55
C SER A 187 25.06 12.14 8.64
N PRO A 188 25.85 13.13 9.09
CA PRO A 188 26.91 13.72 8.26
C PRO A 188 27.87 12.63 7.73
N GLY A 189 27.89 12.43 6.41
CA GLY A 189 28.69 11.40 5.73
C GLY A 189 28.03 10.01 5.63
N HIS A 190 26.81 9.83 6.14
CA HIS A 190 26.04 8.59 6.07
C HIS A 190 24.62 8.86 5.53
N PRO A 191 24.29 8.43 4.29
CA PRO A 191 23.03 8.78 3.60
C PRO A 191 21.77 8.12 4.19
N GLY A 192 21.88 7.42 5.31
CA GLY A 192 20.76 6.73 5.96
C GLY A 192 20.49 5.34 5.37
N TRP A 193 19.41 4.70 5.82
CA TRP A 193 19.07 3.34 5.38
C TRP A 193 18.38 3.32 4.00
N LEU A 194 17.82 4.44 3.53
CA LEU A 194 16.99 4.52 2.32
C LEU A 194 17.68 5.35 1.21
N ASP A 195 18.93 4.98 0.89
CA ASP A 195 19.69 5.58 -0.21
C ASP A 195 19.02 5.29 -1.58
N ASP A 196 19.08 6.25 -2.51
CA ASP A 196 18.59 6.10 -3.89
C ASP A 196 19.28 4.93 -4.61
N ASN A 197 20.54 4.68 -4.26
CA ASN A 197 21.26 3.50 -4.70
C ASN A 197 20.87 2.29 -3.84
N LEU A 198 20.00 1.44 -4.39
CA LEU A 198 19.54 0.21 -3.75
C LEU A 198 20.66 -0.73 -3.31
N ASN A 199 21.80 -0.74 -4.00
CA ASN A 199 22.93 -1.61 -3.63
C ASN A 199 23.65 -1.12 -2.36
N LYS A 200 23.49 0.16 -2.04
CA LYS A 200 24.04 0.79 -0.83
C LYS A 200 23.02 0.88 0.29
N ALA A 201 21.75 1.06 -0.05
CA ALA A 201 20.63 1.11 0.88
C ALA A 201 20.54 -0.14 1.76
N HIS A 202 20.08 0.05 3.00
CA HIS A 202 19.82 -1.00 3.98
C HIS A 202 18.32 -1.26 4.09
N ARG A 203 17.71 -1.68 2.99
CA ARG A 203 16.26 -1.93 2.91
C ARG A 203 15.83 -3.13 3.78
N ASP A 204 16.75 -4.04 4.09
CA ASP A 204 16.58 -5.12 5.07
C ASP A 204 16.23 -4.58 6.47
N TYR A 205 16.84 -3.47 6.90
CA TYR A 205 16.49 -2.81 8.16
C TYR A 205 15.11 -2.16 8.10
N PHE A 206 14.76 -1.53 6.98
CA PHE A 206 13.41 -1.00 6.78
C PHE A 206 12.35 -2.10 6.87
N TYR A 207 12.54 -3.23 6.20
CA TYR A 207 11.64 -4.39 6.31
C TYR A 207 11.56 -4.96 7.72
N SER A 208 12.66 -4.91 8.48
CA SER A 208 12.67 -5.31 9.90
C SER A 208 11.81 -4.39 10.77
N VAL A 209 11.84 -3.08 10.53
CA VAL A 209 10.95 -2.12 11.22
C VAL A 209 9.49 -2.40 10.87
N ILE A 210 9.17 -2.63 9.59
CA ILE A 210 7.80 -2.96 9.16
C ILE A 210 7.33 -4.26 9.83
N LEU A 211 8.17 -5.31 9.85
CA LEU A 211 7.87 -6.57 10.52
C LEU A 211 7.55 -6.35 12.01
N PHE A 212 8.35 -5.54 12.70
CA PHE A 212 8.14 -5.24 14.12
C PHE A 212 6.81 -4.50 14.36
N LEU A 213 6.49 -3.49 13.54
CA LEU A 213 5.22 -2.77 13.63
C LEU A 213 4.01 -3.69 13.34
N GLN A 214 4.16 -4.58 12.36
CA GLN A 214 3.15 -5.61 12.04
C GLN A 214 2.99 -6.61 13.18
N LEU A 215 4.07 -6.99 13.88
CA LEU A 215 4.00 -7.87 15.05
C LEU A 215 3.23 -7.23 16.20
N ILE A 216 3.46 -5.94 16.45
CA ILE A 216 2.68 -5.17 17.42
C ILE A 216 1.21 -5.15 17.01
N ASN A 217 0.91 -4.81 15.74
CA ASN A 217 -0.45 -4.77 15.23
C ASN A 217 -1.16 -6.12 15.39
N PHE A 218 -0.50 -7.21 14.98
CA PHE A 218 -1.03 -8.56 15.10
C PHE A 218 -1.25 -8.97 16.57
N THR A 219 -0.34 -8.61 17.46
CA THR A 219 -0.47 -8.88 18.90
C THR A 219 -1.65 -8.11 19.49
N VAL A 220 -1.79 -6.82 19.18
CA VAL A 220 -2.94 -6.01 19.61
C VAL A 220 -4.24 -6.61 19.08
N TYR A 221 -4.24 -7.01 17.82
CA TYR A 221 -5.37 -7.65 17.18
C TYR A 221 -5.78 -8.95 17.89
N VAL A 222 -4.85 -9.88 18.11
CA VAL A 222 -5.13 -11.18 18.74
C VAL A 222 -5.50 -11.01 20.21
N CYS A 223 -4.75 -10.23 20.98
CA CYS A 223 -4.93 -10.13 22.43
C CYS A 223 -6.12 -9.26 22.84
N PHE A 224 -6.43 -8.19 22.09
CA PHE A 224 -7.48 -7.25 22.47
C PHE A 224 -8.65 -7.30 21.51
N VAL A 225 -8.45 -6.95 20.23
CA VAL A 225 -9.54 -6.73 19.27
C VAL A 225 -10.35 -8.01 19.05
N SER A 226 -9.68 -9.12 18.75
CA SER A 226 -10.35 -10.39 18.44
C SER A 226 -11.13 -10.94 19.63
N LYS A 227 -10.63 -10.77 20.86
CA LYS A 227 -11.29 -11.22 22.09
C LYS A 227 -12.46 -10.33 22.47
N TRP A 228 -12.28 -9.02 22.37
CA TRP A 228 -13.32 -8.04 22.67
C TRP A 228 -14.54 -8.22 21.75
N TYR A 229 -14.31 -8.34 20.44
CA TYR A 229 -15.39 -8.58 19.49
C TYR A 229 -16.04 -9.95 19.65
N ARG A 230 -15.28 -10.99 19.96
CA ARG A 230 -15.86 -12.31 20.23
C ARG A 230 -16.82 -12.26 21.43
N LYS A 231 -16.50 -11.49 22.47
CA LYS A 231 -17.40 -11.29 23.62
C LYS A 231 -18.69 -10.57 23.23
N GLN A 232 -18.63 -9.56 22.36
CA GLN A 232 -19.83 -8.85 21.89
C GLN A 232 -20.73 -9.72 20.99
N LEU A 233 -20.15 -10.60 20.19
CA LEU A 233 -20.89 -11.49 19.29
C LEU A 233 -21.57 -12.68 20.01
N ILE A 234 -21.02 -13.12 21.15
CA ILE A 234 -21.54 -14.25 21.95
C ILE A 234 -22.43 -13.76 23.11
N GLY A 235 -22.31 -12.49 23.50
CA GLY A 235 -23.06 -11.88 24.59
C GLY A 235 -24.49 -11.42 24.26
N ASN A 236 -25.01 -11.77 23.07
CA ASN A 236 -26.41 -11.59 22.66
C ASN A 236 -27.06 -12.95 22.43
#